data_AF-A0A633MEY5-F1
#
_entry.id   AF-A0A633MEY5-F1
#
_cell.length_a   1.000
_cell.length_b   1.000
_cell.length_c   1.000
_cell.angle_alpha   90.00
_cell.angle_beta   90.00
_cell.angle_gamma   90.00
#
_symmetry.space_group_name_H-M   'P 1'
#
loop_
_entity.id
_entity.type
_entity.pdbx_description
1 polymer ?
#
loop_
_entity_poly.entity_id
_entity_poly.type
_entity_poly.pdbx_seq_one_letter_code
_entity_poly.pdbx_strand_id
1 'polypeptide(L)'
;MRMNHMSLNRKWILFSLVLLSPAIPAAENLNFNYTRADALSMDSRLGLQAKACHSLGDPININFRFGEISFAPQVILYIKGKGYSKSYSVFEGGNLTIPFNIKRNGRASGTSIVPIFHQGTTGSYNNKFCFSDKRMANLPHTEGYIPLIEGDARTGKDYKTFCSKLGWVGSEAYVWGGDPRTTDMPPHIRAWGKGNWTRTIYFMTFTPPTPDTTVDEQQYFDRAEDSQVVTELSNYSLPLQFDTADGKIVPTVLEKANFTYNLNNRNITELKVIARIQDSIDYKWEWTVSRDNPNLLQLKYTDPTVSPVVSPIPNVVDNSFDLNPAKDDPYAKNAFYAGTGFYKGTLAGRASLNQNYQNYIKNVSPLSLPPDTAGDINLVNTGNLTFTLRSAGSSASQGFLQLSVYGEPLQFAPLVVNGKEVASAMQVRNACY
;
A
#
# COMPACT_ATOMS: atom_id res chain seq x y z
N MET A 1 -21.79 -85.90 19.04
CA MET A 1 -20.34 -85.80 19.28
C MET A 1 -19.77 -84.69 18.41
N ARG A 2 -19.01 -83.78 19.07
CA ARG A 2 -18.05 -82.77 18.56
C ARG A 2 -18.50 -81.67 17.58
N MET A 3 -18.52 -80.46 18.15
CA MET A 3 -18.26 -79.15 17.55
C MET A 3 -16.92 -79.09 16.81
N ASN A 4 -16.81 -78.17 15.85
CA ASN A 4 -15.62 -77.31 15.71
C ASN A 4 -16.06 -75.85 15.71
N HIS A 5 -15.59 -75.12 16.72
CA HIS A 5 -15.60 -73.67 16.81
C HIS A 5 -14.34 -73.08 16.16
N MET A 6 -14.49 -71.89 15.57
CA MET A 6 -13.60 -70.70 15.56
C MET A 6 -13.87 -69.95 14.24
N SER A 7 -13.96 -68.62 14.16
CA SER A 7 -14.02 -67.53 15.13
C SER A 7 -14.32 -66.26 14.32
N LEU A 8 -15.28 -65.46 14.80
CA LEU A 8 -15.58 -64.10 14.35
C LEU A 8 -14.42 -63.19 14.78
N ASN A 9 -13.56 -62.72 13.87
CA ASN A 9 -12.68 -61.58 14.20
C ASN A 9 -12.01 -60.83 13.04
N ARG A 10 -12.74 -60.47 11.96
CA ARG A 10 -12.11 -59.66 10.89
C ARG A 10 -13.01 -58.71 10.07
N LYS A 11 -14.14 -58.26 10.62
CA LYS A 11 -15.02 -57.29 9.90
C LYS A 11 -15.25 -55.95 10.59
N TRP A 12 -14.67 -55.70 11.77
CA TRP A 12 -14.88 -54.44 12.50
C TRP A 12 -13.75 -53.41 12.41
N ILE A 13 -12.64 -53.69 11.73
CA ILE A 13 -11.52 -52.72 11.60
C ILE A 13 -11.69 -51.81 10.37
N LEU A 14 -12.46 -52.21 9.34
CA LEU A 14 -12.66 -51.38 8.15
C LEU A 14 -13.75 -50.31 8.32
N PHE A 15 -14.63 -50.43 9.32
CA PHE A 15 -15.65 -49.41 9.60
C PHE A 15 -15.15 -48.26 10.49
N SER A 16 -14.01 -48.42 11.16
CA SER A 16 -13.42 -47.38 12.01
C SER A 16 -12.36 -46.52 11.32
N LEU A 17 -11.94 -46.85 10.10
CA LEU A 17 -10.94 -46.04 9.36
C LEU A 17 -11.53 -44.98 8.42
N VAL A 18 -12.86 -44.96 8.22
CA VAL A 18 -13.55 -43.98 7.36
C VAL A 18 -14.15 -42.81 8.17
N LEU A 19 -14.18 -42.91 9.50
CA LEU A 19 -14.78 -41.90 10.39
C LEU A 19 -13.77 -41.00 11.12
N LEU A 20 -12.46 -41.18 10.89
CA LEU A 20 -11.42 -40.36 11.51
C LEU A 20 -10.26 -40.07 10.53
N SER A 21 -10.51 -39.20 9.53
CA SER A 21 -9.46 -38.39 8.93
C SER A 21 -10.05 -37.12 8.30
N PRO A 22 -9.54 -35.91 8.65
CA PRO A 22 -9.93 -34.68 7.99
C PRO A 22 -9.08 -34.56 6.71
N ALA A 23 -9.60 -35.05 5.60
CA ALA A 23 -9.04 -34.80 4.27
C ALA A 23 -10.12 -34.21 3.36
N ILE A 24 -10.52 -32.98 3.66
CA ILE A 24 -11.04 -32.06 2.65
C ILE A 24 -10.01 -30.92 2.60
N PRO A 25 -8.93 -31.14 1.84
CA PRO A 25 -8.72 -30.22 0.73
C PRO A 25 -8.20 -30.98 -0.50
N ALA A 26 -8.81 -30.70 -1.67
CA ALA A 26 -8.42 -31.11 -3.02
C ALA A 26 -9.48 -31.98 -3.71
N ALA A 27 -10.55 -31.32 -4.16
CA ALA A 27 -11.37 -31.84 -5.25
C ALA A 27 -11.73 -30.70 -6.22
N GLU A 28 -10.73 -29.92 -6.62
CA GLU A 28 -10.82 -29.05 -7.81
C GLU A 28 -9.97 -29.59 -8.99
N ASN A 29 -9.32 -30.77 -8.84
CA ASN A 29 -8.45 -31.32 -9.89
C ASN A 29 -8.69 -32.79 -10.26
N LEU A 30 -9.87 -33.34 -9.95
CA LEU A 30 -10.23 -34.67 -10.45
C LEU A 30 -11.57 -34.62 -11.18
N ASN A 31 -11.48 -34.79 -12.49
CA ASN A 31 -12.55 -34.87 -13.47
C ASN A 31 -13.36 -36.18 -13.27
N PHE A 32 -14.00 -36.34 -12.11
CA PHE A 32 -14.84 -37.49 -11.82
C PHE A 32 -16.26 -37.25 -12.33
N ASN A 33 -16.61 -37.98 -13.39
CA ASN A 33 -17.99 -38.13 -13.85
C ASN A 33 -18.73 -39.04 -12.86
N TYR A 34 -19.39 -38.44 -11.86
CA TYR A 34 -20.24 -39.15 -10.91
C TYR A 34 -21.62 -39.40 -11.55
N THR A 35 -21.80 -40.52 -12.24
CA THR A 35 -23.13 -41.07 -12.56
C THR A 35 -23.55 -42.02 -11.45
N ARG A 36 -24.15 -41.49 -10.37
CA ARG A 36 -25.03 -42.30 -9.51
C ARG A 36 -26.45 -42.19 -10.06
N ALA A 37 -27.02 -43.33 -10.43
CA ALA A 37 -28.25 -43.42 -11.21
C ALA A 37 -29.54 -43.05 -10.46
N ASP A 38 -29.53 -42.82 -9.14
CA ASP A 38 -30.78 -42.63 -8.36
C ASP A 38 -30.75 -41.44 -7.39
N ALA A 39 -29.95 -40.41 -7.67
CA ALA A 39 -30.11 -39.13 -6.95
C ALA A 39 -31.27 -38.37 -7.58
N LEU A 40 -32.40 -38.29 -6.87
CA LEU A 40 -33.56 -37.43 -7.15
C LEU A 40 -33.05 -36.06 -7.59
N SER A 41 -33.04 -35.86 -8.90
CA SER A 41 -32.35 -34.75 -9.53
C SER A 41 -33.11 -33.47 -9.22
N MET A 42 -32.44 -32.46 -8.69
CA MET A 42 -32.75 -31.10 -9.15
C MET A 42 -32.95 -31.19 -10.66
N ASP A 43 -34.06 -30.65 -11.20
CA ASP A 43 -34.25 -30.57 -12.64
C ASP A 43 -32.90 -30.21 -13.26
N SER A 44 -32.40 -31.04 -14.18
CA SER A 44 -31.06 -30.86 -14.77
C SER A 44 -30.83 -29.40 -15.21
N ARG A 45 -31.90 -28.69 -15.57
CA ARG A 45 -31.93 -27.25 -15.86
C ARG A 45 -31.61 -26.37 -14.65
N LEU A 46 -32.19 -26.64 -13.48
CA LEU A 46 -31.90 -25.93 -12.21
C LEU A 46 -30.47 -26.17 -11.73
N GLY A 47 -29.95 -27.38 -11.90
CA GLY A 47 -28.56 -27.71 -11.54
C GLY A 47 -27.53 -27.03 -12.45
N LEU A 48 -27.86 -26.88 -13.73
CA LEU A 48 -27.03 -26.16 -14.71
C LEU A 48 -27.15 -24.64 -14.55
N GLN A 49 -28.34 -24.12 -14.24
CA GLN A 49 -28.56 -22.69 -13.93
C GLN A 49 -27.82 -22.27 -12.65
N ALA A 50 -27.86 -23.09 -11.60
CA ALA A 50 -27.12 -22.85 -10.35
C ALA A 50 -25.59 -22.83 -10.54
N LYS A 51 -25.07 -23.50 -11.58
CA LYS A 51 -23.64 -23.44 -11.96
C LYS A 51 -23.30 -22.23 -12.82
N ALA A 52 -24.27 -21.67 -13.52
CA ALA A 52 -24.06 -20.57 -14.47
C ALA A 52 -24.27 -19.17 -13.86
N CYS A 53 -24.99 -19.08 -12.74
CA CYS A 53 -25.26 -17.83 -12.05
C CYS A 53 -24.37 -17.66 -10.82
N HIS A 54 -23.88 -16.44 -10.63
CA HIS A 54 -23.20 -16.08 -9.40
C HIS A 54 -24.19 -15.91 -8.24
N SER A 55 -23.72 -16.20 -7.04
CA SER A 55 -24.43 -16.09 -5.78
C SER A 55 -23.66 -15.24 -4.79
N LEU A 56 -24.33 -14.81 -3.72
CA LEU A 56 -23.65 -14.12 -2.62
C LEU A 56 -22.58 -14.98 -1.92
N GLY A 57 -22.61 -16.30 -2.13
CA GLY A 57 -21.62 -17.23 -1.63
C GLY A 57 -20.31 -17.29 -2.41
N ASP A 58 -20.21 -16.63 -3.56
CA ASP A 58 -19.03 -16.70 -4.42
C ASP A 58 -18.01 -15.62 -4.04
N PRO A 59 -16.70 -15.87 -4.18
CA PRO A 59 -15.67 -14.92 -3.78
C PRO A 59 -15.72 -13.65 -4.63
N ILE A 60 -15.20 -12.55 -4.09
CA ILE A 60 -15.05 -11.27 -4.80
C ILE A 60 -13.75 -10.59 -4.34
N ASN A 61 -13.06 -9.93 -5.27
CA ASN A 61 -11.92 -9.09 -4.92
C ASN A 61 -12.34 -7.62 -4.94
N ILE A 62 -11.90 -6.89 -3.91
CA ILE A 62 -11.94 -5.43 -3.89
C ILE A 62 -10.50 -4.94 -4.00
N ASN A 63 -10.21 -4.14 -5.01
CA ASN A 63 -8.87 -3.63 -5.29
C ASN A 63 -8.84 -2.12 -5.08
N PHE A 64 -7.77 -1.63 -4.46
CA PHE A 64 -7.46 -0.22 -4.34
C PHE A 64 -6.12 0.05 -4.98
N ARG A 65 -6.14 0.78 -6.09
CA ARG A 65 -4.99 1.15 -6.89
C ARG A 65 -4.73 2.64 -6.75
N PHE A 66 -3.48 2.99 -6.52
CA PHE A 66 -3.02 4.36 -6.45
C PHE A 66 -1.94 4.58 -7.50
N GLY A 67 -2.12 5.62 -8.30
CA GLY A 67 -1.06 6.12 -9.16
C GLY A 67 -0.13 7.08 -8.44
N GLU A 68 0.63 7.82 -9.22
CA GLU A 68 1.47 8.88 -8.69
C GLU A 68 0.58 9.97 -8.07
N ILE A 69 0.80 10.24 -6.78
CA ILE A 69 0.11 11.29 -6.03
C ILE A 69 1.15 12.05 -5.20
N SER A 70 1.21 13.37 -5.37
CA SER A 70 2.17 14.26 -4.70
C SER A 70 1.91 14.47 -3.20
N PHE A 71 0.77 13.99 -2.71
CA PHE A 71 0.42 13.95 -1.29
C PHE A 71 -0.36 12.64 -1.03
N ALA A 72 -0.10 11.94 0.07
CA ALA A 72 -0.83 10.71 0.38
C ALA A 72 -2.16 11.01 1.11
N PRO A 73 -3.34 10.84 0.47
CA PRO A 73 -4.60 10.95 1.19
C PRO A 73 -4.75 9.82 2.22
N GLN A 74 -5.49 10.07 3.29
CA GLN A 74 -5.86 9.00 4.21
C GLN A 74 -7.07 8.29 3.62
N VAL A 75 -6.90 7.05 3.20
CA VAL A 75 -8.02 6.21 2.73
C VAL A 75 -8.39 5.24 3.84
N ILE A 76 -9.63 5.34 4.30
CA ILE A 76 -10.19 4.50 5.35
C ILE A 76 -11.25 3.58 4.75
N LEU A 77 -11.13 2.29 5.02
CA LEU A 77 -12.04 1.26 4.54
C LEU A 77 -12.85 0.65 5.67
N TYR A 78 -14.10 0.36 5.32
CA TYR A 78 -15.02 -0.41 6.12
C TYR A 78 -15.60 -1.49 5.24
N ILE A 79 -15.44 -2.75 5.63
CA ILE A 79 -16.00 -3.89 4.91
C ILE A 79 -16.62 -4.82 5.95
N LYS A 80 -17.94 -4.93 5.92
CA LYS A 80 -18.69 -5.87 6.74
C LYS A 80 -19.56 -6.73 5.86
N GLY A 81 -19.73 -7.97 6.25
CA GLY A 81 -20.59 -8.92 5.56
C GLY A 81 -21.05 -10.03 6.49
N LYS A 82 -21.71 -11.02 5.91
CA LYS A 82 -22.30 -12.13 6.65
C LYS A 82 -21.97 -13.45 5.99
N GLY A 83 -21.87 -14.51 6.79
CA GLY A 83 -21.80 -15.86 6.24
C GLY A 83 -22.99 -16.11 5.31
N TYR A 84 -22.76 -16.86 4.23
CA TYR A 84 -23.79 -17.19 3.26
C TYR A 84 -24.12 -18.67 3.33
N SER A 85 -25.36 -18.98 3.70
CA SER A 85 -25.87 -20.34 3.73
C SER A 85 -26.23 -20.78 2.31
N LYS A 86 -25.43 -21.67 1.71
CA LYS A 86 -25.82 -22.38 0.49
C LYS A 86 -26.69 -23.56 0.87
N SER A 87 -27.95 -23.53 0.46
CA SER A 87 -28.84 -24.69 0.54
C SER A 87 -28.68 -25.51 -0.74
N TYR A 88 -27.98 -26.63 -0.65
CA TYR A 88 -27.99 -27.66 -1.68
C TYR A 88 -29.10 -28.64 -1.33
N SER A 89 -30.36 -28.28 -1.59
CA SER A 89 -31.48 -29.15 -1.26
C SER A 89 -31.53 -30.36 -2.20
N VAL A 90 -30.76 -31.39 -1.85
CA VAL A 90 -31.02 -32.82 -2.17
C VAL A 90 -30.84 -33.69 -0.91
N PHE A 91 -30.21 -33.17 0.15
CA PHE A 91 -30.06 -33.87 1.43
C PHE A 91 -30.68 -33.04 2.55
N GLU A 92 -31.70 -33.58 3.21
CA GLU A 92 -32.17 -33.05 4.50
C GLU A 92 -31.00 -33.10 5.50
N GLY A 93 -30.60 -31.95 6.04
CA GLY A 93 -29.77 -31.91 7.26
C GLY A 93 -28.40 -31.23 7.21
N GLY A 94 -28.02 -30.51 6.15
CA GLY A 94 -26.74 -29.79 6.14
C GLY A 94 -26.80 -28.42 5.48
N ASN A 95 -27.02 -27.35 6.26
CA ASN A 95 -26.78 -25.99 5.77
C ASN A 95 -25.26 -25.76 5.71
N LEU A 96 -24.68 -25.71 4.51
CA LEU A 96 -23.29 -25.29 4.33
C LEU A 96 -23.22 -23.78 4.39
N THR A 97 -22.71 -23.24 5.48
CA THR A 97 -22.44 -21.80 5.62
C THR A 97 -21.03 -21.49 5.14
N ILE A 98 -20.91 -20.71 4.08
CA ILE A 98 -19.65 -20.12 3.65
C ILE A 98 -19.37 -18.94 4.59
N PRO A 99 -18.31 -18.96 5.42
CA PRO A 99 -18.03 -17.86 6.35
C PRO A 99 -17.70 -16.58 5.58
N PHE A 100 -17.87 -15.41 6.18
CA PHE A 100 -17.42 -14.15 5.59
C PHE A 100 -16.06 -13.77 6.16
N ASN A 101 -15.06 -13.80 5.29
CA ASN A 101 -13.66 -13.61 5.62
C ASN A 101 -12.99 -12.74 4.55
N ILE A 102 -12.08 -11.89 5.00
CA ILE A 102 -11.30 -10.96 4.18
C ILE A 102 -9.83 -11.31 4.37
N LYS A 103 -9.14 -11.65 3.27
CA LYS A 103 -7.68 -11.69 3.22
C LYS A 103 -7.17 -10.43 2.54
N ARG A 104 -6.17 -9.77 3.12
CA ARG A 104 -5.59 -8.54 2.57
C ARG A 104 -4.17 -8.80 2.12
N ASN A 105 -3.86 -8.34 0.92
CA ASN A 105 -2.52 -8.34 0.37
C ASN A 105 -2.29 -6.99 -0.31
N GLY A 106 -1.09 -6.45 -0.26
CA GLY A 106 -0.80 -5.23 -0.99
C GLY A 106 0.63 -4.74 -0.81
N ARG A 107 0.95 -3.68 -1.52
CA ARG A 107 2.24 -3.01 -1.41
C ARG A 107 2.08 -1.53 -1.78
N ALA A 108 2.80 -0.68 -1.09
CA ALA A 108 2.91 0.74 -1.37
C ALA A 108 4.38 1.16 -1.35
N SER A 109 4.76 2.01 -2.30
CA SER A 109 6.10 2.59 -2.36
C SER A 109 6.05 4.05 -2.78
N GLY A 110 7.09 4.78 -2.40
CA GLY A 110 7.25 6.18 -2.74
C GLY A 110 8.34 6.83 -1.89
N THR A 111 8.23 8.14 -1.74
CA THR A 111 9.19 8.92 -0.95
C THR A 111 8.49 9.83 0.05
N SER A 112 9.03 9.89 1.27
CA SER A 112 8.57 10.79 2.33
C SER A 112 9.67 11.78 2.70
N ILE A 113 9.29 12.94 3.24
CA ILE A 113 10.23 13.94 3.76
C ILE A 113 10.32 13.79 5.28
N VAL A 114 11.35 13.12 5.79
CA VAL A 114 11.47 12.82 7.23
C VAL A 114 12.49 13.74 7.91
N PRO A 115 12.23 14.19 9.15
CA PRO A 115 13.22 14.92 9.93
C PRO A 115 14.31 13.95 10.40
N ILE A 116 15.55 14.15 9.96
CA ILE A 116 16.72 13.36 10.37
C ILE A 116 17.60 14.19 11.30
N PHE A 117 17.91 13.62 12.46
CA PHE A 117 18.82 14.23 13.43
C PHE A 117 20.28 13.96 13.02
N HIS A 118 21.03 15.04 12.85
CA HIS A 118 22.47 15.03 12.66
C HIS A 118 23.12 15.52 13.94
N GLN A 119 23.89 14.64 14.58
CA GLN A 119 24.63 14.98 15.77
C GLN A 119 25.68 16.05 15.43
N GLY A 120 25.70 17.10 16.22
CA GLY A 120 26.70 18.15 16.20
C GLY A 120 28.08 17.58 16.51
N THR A 121 29.10 18.29 16.08
CA THR A 121 30.49 17.94 16.35
C THR A 121 31.01 18.76 17.52
N THR A 122 31.84 18.17 18.36
CA THR A 122 32.54 18.93 19.39
C THR A 122 33.64 19.78 18.77
N GLY A 123 33.80 21.00 19.27
CA GLY A 123 34.89 21.87 18.88
C GLY A 123 36.21 21.16 19.19
N SER A 124 37.09 21.10 18.21
CA SER A 124 38.37 20.42 18.37
C SER A 124 39.50 21.35 18.02
N TYR A 125 40.49 21.37 18.90
CA TYR A 125 41.75 21.99 18.60
C TYR A 125 42.66 20.96 17.92
N ASN A 126 43.34 21.39 16.86
CA ASN A 126 44.28 20.56 16.11
C ASN A 126 45.61 20.39 16.91
N ASN A 127 46.72 20.13 16.22
CA ASN A 127 48.03 19.96 16.85
C ASN A 127 48.41 21.15 17.75
N LYS A 128 48.78 20.80 18.99
CA LYS A 128 49.31 21.74 19.96
C LYS A 128 50.75 22.07 19.66
N PHE A 129 51.20 23.26 20.03
CA PHE A 129 52.61 23.60 20.00
C PHE A 129 52.93 24.66 21.06
N CYS A 130 54.20 24.80 21.42
CA CYS A 130 54.69 25.96 22.16
C CYS A 130 55.99 26.46 21.54
N PHE A 131 56.52 27.58 22.03
CA PHE A 131 57.80 28.09 21.56
C PHE A 131 58.92 27.70 22.50
N SER A 132 60.06 27.30 21.92
CA SER A 132 61.31 27.23 22.67
C SER A 132 61.72 28.64 23.13
N ASP A 133 62.39 28.70 24.28
CA ASP A 133 63.12 29.87 24.78
C ASP A 133 64.31 30.27 23.89
N LYS A 134 64.75 29.38 23.01
CA LYS A 134 65.82 29.63 22.03
C LYS A 134 65.28 30.35 20.79
N ARG A 135 66.06 31.33 20.34
CA ARG A 135 65.82 32.06 19.10
C ARG A 135 66.77 31.64 17.99
N MET A 136 66.29 31.60 16.76
CA MET A 136 67.06 31.39 15.54
C MET A 136 66.78 32.50 14.53
N ALA A 137 67.82 32.99 13.87
CA ALA A 137 67.72 34.13 12.95
C ALA A 137 66.85 33.87 11.69
N ASN A 138 66.57 32.60 11.36
CA ASN A 138 65.95 32.20 10.10
C ASN A 138 64.49 31.70 10.25
N LEU A 139 63.73 32.23 11.22
CA LEU A 139 62.31 31.89 11.41
C LEU A 139 61.44 33.16 11.30
N PRO A 140 61.13 33.60 10.06
CA PRO A 140 60.44 34.88 9.84
C PRO A 140 59.00 34.87 10.39
N HIS A 141 58.34 33.71 10.32
CA HIS A 141 56.94 33.55 10.69
C HIS A 141 56.67 33.60 12.20
N THR A 142 57.70 33.41 13.04
CA THR A 142 57.57 33.30 14.50
C THR A 142 58.47 34.29 15.24
N GLU A 143 58.92 35.36 14.57
CA GLU A 143 59.89 36.32 15.11
C GLU A 143 61.17 35.67 15.67
N GLY A 144 61.60 34.57 15.07
CA GLY A 144 62.79 33.84 15.45
C GLY A 144 62.57 32.73 16.48
N TYR A 145 61.37 32.53 17.03
CA TYR A 145 61.11 31.47 18.01
C TYR A 145 60.88 30.10 17.36
N ILE A 146 61.49 29.04 17.92
CA ILE A 146 61.33 27.69 17.38
C ILE A 146 59.99 27.09 17.86
N PRO A 147 59.04 26.78 16.97
CA PRO A 147 57.82 26.09 17.36
C PRO A 147 58.13 24.61 17.64
N LEU A 148 57.74 24.13 18.82
CA LEU A 148 57.78 22.75 19.21
C LEU A 148 56.37 22.19 19.07
N ILE A 149 56.13 21.30 18.11
CA ILE A 149 54.79 20.81 17.76
C ILE A 149 54.57 19.40 18.36
N GLU A 150 53.40 19.19 18.96
CA GLU A 150 52.94 17.91 19.49
C GLU A 150 52.80 16.89 18.35
N GLY A 151 53.42 15.71 18.51
CA GLY A 151 53.34 14.63 17.53
C GLY A 151 54.25 14.77 16.30
N ASP A 152 54.93 15.90 16.11
CA ASP A 152 55.89 16.07 15.02
C ASP A 152 57.17 15.25 15.28
N ALA A 153 57.66 14.51 14.28
CA ALA A 153 58.81 13.62 14.44
C ALA A 153 60.13 14.36 14.75
N ARG A 154 60.25 15.63 14.36
CA ARG A 154 61.46 16.45 14.54
C ARG A 154 61.44 17.21 15.86
N THR A 155 60.28 17.72 16.29
CA THR A 155 60.16 18.53 17.51
C THR A 155 59.39 17.87 18.65
N GLY A 156 58.79 16.70 18.44
CA GLY A 156 57.88 16.08 19.39
C GLY A 156 58.54 15.64 20.71
N LYS A 157 59.84 15.28 20.67
CA LYS A 157 60.62 14.98 21.89
C LYS A 157 60.86 16.24 22.74
N ASP A 158 61.16 17.35 22.08
CA ASP A 158 61.35 18.64 22.73
C ASP A 158 60.01 19.20 23.22
N TYR A 159 58.92 19.04 22.45
CA TYR A 159 57.57 19.38 22.89
C TYR A 159 57.20 18.66 24.19
N LYS A 160 57.42 17.35 24.26
CA LYS A 160 57.17 16.58 25.49
C LYS A 160 58.01 17.07 26.67
N THR A 161 59.23 17.56 26.42
CA THR A 161 60.15 18.00 27.47
C THR A 161 59.82 19.40 27.99
N PHE A 162 59.50 20.33 27.08
CA PHE A 162 59.37 21.76 27.37
C PHE A 162 57.93 22.26 27.40
N CYS A 163 57.06 21.74 26.53
CA CYS A 163 55.69 22.23 26.39
C CYS A 163 54.67 21.46 27.23
N SER A 164 54.84 20.14 27.43
CA SER A 164 53.83 19.30 28.11
C SER A 164 53.56 19.68 29.57
N LYS A 165 54.49 20.40 30.19
CA LYS A 165 54.40 20.89 31.59
C LYS A 165 53.76 22.27 31.70
N LEU A 166 53.49 22.94 30.58
CA LEU A 166 52.90 24.27 30.57
C LEU A 166 51.40 24.19 30.83
N GLY A 167 50.85 25.24 31.44
CA GLY A 167 49.41 25.37 31.65
C GLY A 167 48.68 25.42 30.31
N TRP A 168 47.78 24.46 30.10
CA TRP A 168 46.93 24.42 28.92
C TRP A 168 45.82 25.46 29.03
N VAL A 169 45.61 26.25 27.97
CA VAL A 169 44.46 27.15 27.85
C VAL A 169 43.76 26.86 26.53
N GLY A 170 42.65 26.11 26.58
CA GLY A 170 41.80 25.83 25.42
C GLY A 170 40.95 27.04 25.06
N SER A 171 41.55 28.06 24.45
CA SER A 171 40.88 29.28 24.01
C SER A 171 41.25 29.63 22.57
N GLU A 172 40.30 30.18 21.81
CA GLU A 172 40.51 30.71 20.46
C GLU A 172 41.61 31.79 20.40
N ALA A 173 41.88 32.47 21.51
CA ALA A 173 42.98 33.42 21.63
C ALA A 173 44.37 32.80 21.40
N TYR A 174 44.49 31.48 21.47
CA TYR A 174 45.75 30.74 21.28
C TYR A 174 45.76 29.91 19.98
N VAL A 175 44.89 30.23 19.02
CA VAL A 175 44.87 29.62 17.69
C VAL A 175 45.80 30.37 16.74
N TRP A 176 46.68 29.63 16.07
CA TRP A 176 47.67 30.15 15.12
C TRP A 176 47.12 30.28 13.70
N GLY A 177 46.15 29.45 13.32
CA GLY A 177 45.55 29.45 11.98
C GLY A 177 46.37 28.74 10.90
N GLY A 178 47.35 27.93 11.27
CA GLY A 178 48.22 27.18 10.36
C GLY A 178 49.45 26.59 11.04
N ASP A 179 50.39 26.06 10.26
CA ASP A 179 51.68 25.59 10.76
C ASP A 179 52.58 26.79 11.08
N PRO A 180 53.06 26.97 12.33
CA PRO A 180 53.90 28.10 12.69
C PRO A 180 55.23 28.16 11.95
N ARG A 181 55.64 27.09 11.27
CA ARG A 181 56.84 27.08 10.42
C ARG A 181 56.64 27.78 9.08
N THR A 182 55.40 27.96 8.64
CA THR A 182 55.05 28.49 7.31
C THR A 182 54.00 29.60 7.34
N THR A 183 53.35 29.80 8.48
CA THR A 183 52.26 30.76 8.65
C THR A 183 52.70 31.84 9.62
N ASP A 184 52.63 33.10 9.17
CA ASP A 184 52.99 34.27 9.97
C ASP A 184 52.22 34.32 11.29
N MET A 185 52.91 34.79 12.32
CA MET A 185 52.36 34.96 13.65
C MET A 185 51.13 35.88 13.61
N PRO A 186 49.98 35.38 14.11
CA PRO A 186 48.78 36.19 14.18
C PRO A 186 48.95 37.46 15.02
N PRO A 187 48.35 38.59 14.60
CA PRO A 187 48.48 39.87 15.31
C PRO A 187 48.04 39.83 16.78
N HIS A 188 47.04 39.01 17.12
CA HIS A 188 46.52 38.91 18.49
C HIS A 188 47.52 38.28 19.47
N ILE A 189 48.40 37.39 18.99
CA ILE A 189 49.47 36.80 19.80
C ILE A 189 50.56 37.83 20.10
N ARG A 190 50.82 38.75 19.16
CA ARG A 190 51.82 39.83 19.29
C ARG A 190 51.49 40.85 20.38
N ALA A 191 50.20 41.04 20.70
CA ALA A 191 49.74 42.04 21.66
C ALA A 191 50.05 41.67 23.13
N TRP A 192 50.28 40.38 23.42
CA TRP A 192 50.52 39.89 24.78
C TRP A 192 52.01 39.92 25.14
N GLY A 193 52.61 41.11 25.31
CA GLY A 193 53.93 41.33 25.97
C GLY A 193 55.12 40.44 25.55
N LYS A 194 56.16 41.04 24.95
CA LYS A 194 57.42 40.36 24.59
C LYS A 194 57.98 39.54 25.78
N GLY A 195 57.84 38.22 25.74
CA GLY A 195 58.47 37.30 26.70
C GLY A 195 57.59 36.19 27.29
N ASN A 196 56.25 36.28 27.19
CA ASN A 196 55.35 35.31 27.84
C ASN A 196 54.95 34.12 26.96
N TRP A 197 55.27 34.12 25.67
CA TRP A 197 54.73 33.15 24.69
C TRP A 197 55.35 31.75 24.83
N THR A 198 56.57 31.65 25.33
CA THR A 198 57.24 30.35 25.57
C THR A 198 56.62 29.57 26.74
N ARG A 199 55.69 30.20 27.48
CA ARG A 199 55.00 29.59 28.63
C ARG A 199 53.53 29.26 28.35
N THR A 200 53.10 29.34 27.09
CA THR A 200 51.72 29.06 26.69
C THR A 200 51.66 28.02 25.58
N ILE A 201 50.64 27.17 25.62
CA ILE A 201 50.35 26.20 24.56
C ILE A 201 49.40 26.84 23.55
N TYR A 202 49.80 26.83 22.29
CA TYR A 202 49.05 27.28 21.12
C TYR A 202 48.54 26.10 20.30
N PHE A 203 47.61 26.38 19.37
CA PHE A 203 47.01 25.39 18.48
C PHE A 203 47.20 25.79 17.03
N MET A 204 47.52 24.82 16.17
CA MET A 204 47.64 25.07 14.73
C MET A 204 46.33 25.59 14.15
N THR A 205 45.20 24.93 14.42
CA THR A 205 43.87 25.37 14.00
C THR A 205 42.82 24.97 15.04
N PHE A 206 41.66 25.65 15.00
CA PHE A 206 40.47 25.28 15.75
C PHE A 206 39.34 25.01 14.76
N THR A 207 38.72 23.84 14.85
CA THR A 207 37.48 23.53 14.17
C THR A 207 36.35 23.83 15.15
N PRO A 208 35.49 24.84 14.90
CA PRO A 208 34.41 25.18 15.81
C PRO A 208 33.41 24.03 15.92
N PRO A 209 32.73 23.88 17.07
CA PRO A 209 31.66 22.90 17.19
C PRO A 209 30.56 23.22 16.18
N THR A 210 29.99 22.20 15.56
CA THR A 210 28.71 22.34 14.87
C THR A 210 27.59 21.99 15.85
N PRO A 211 26.51 22.79 15.93
CA PRO A 211 25.37 22.43 16.76
C PRO A 211 24.69 21.17 16.23
N ASP A 212 23.96 20.48 17.09
CA ASP A 212 22.99 19.47 16.67
C ASP A 212 22.00 20.12 15.68
N THR A 213 21.67 19.42 14.60
CA THR A 213 20.70 19.91 13.62
C THR A 213 19.71 18.81 13.26
N THR A 214 18.48 19.21 12.98
CA THR A 214 17.48 18.35 12.36
C THR A 214 17.19 18.93 10.99
N VAL A 215 17.38 18.13 9.95
CA VAL A 215 17.08 18.52 8.56
C VAL A 215 16.07 17.57 7.96
N ASP A 216 15.18 18.13 7.15
CA ASP A 216 14.19 17.38 6.39
C ASP A 216 14.89 16.72 5.18
N GLU A 217 14.87 15.39 5.13
CA GLU A 217 15.49 14.60 4.07
C GLU A 217 14.48 13.69 3.38
N GLN A 218 14.68 13.47 2.08
CA GLN A 218 13.84 12.55 1.32
C GLN A 218 14.28 11.11 1.58
N GLN A 219 13.37 10.28 2.06
CA GLN A 219 13.59 8.85 2.29
C GLN A 219 12.64 8.02 1.43
N TYR A 220 13.19 7.02 0.74
CA TYR A 220 12.39 6.03 0.02
C TYR A 220 11.77 5.04 1.00
N PHE A 221 10.52 4.66 0.75
CA PHE A 221 9.83 3.62 1.49
C PHE A 221 9.28 2.55 0.55
N ASP A 222 9.18 1.34 1.09
CA ASP A 222 8.56 0.23 0.43
C ASP A 222 7.91 -0.68 1.47
N ARG A 223 6.59 -0.67 1.53
CA ARG A 223 5.81 -1.38 2.54
C ARG A 223 4.92 -2.41 1.87
N ALA A 224 5.09 -3.66 2.26
CA ALA A 224 4.15 -4.72 1.93
C ALA A 224 3.12 -4.88 3.06
N GLU A 225 1.90 -5.21 2.68
CA GLU A 225 0.86 -5.71 3.56
C GLU A 225 0.60 -7.17 3.17
N ASP A 226 0.81 -8.08 4.11
CA ASP A 226 0.30 -9.44 4.04
C ASP A 226 -0.24 -9.75 5.43
N SER A 227 -1.56 -9.92 5.52
CA SER A 227 -2.23 -9.98 6.82
C SER A 227 -3.02 -11.25 7.00
N GLN A 228 -3.25 -11.60 8.26
CA GLN A 228 -4.14 -12.69 8.64
C GLN A 228 -5.57 -12.41 8.18
N VAL A 229 -6.31 -13.49 7.96
CA VAL A 229 -7.72 -13.48 7.60
C VAL A 229 -8.54 -12.84 8.72
N VAL A 230 -9.35 -11.83 8.40
CA VAL A 230 -10.25 -11.13 9.33
C VAL A 230 -11.71 -11.32 8.90
N THR A 231 -12.66 -11.20 9.82
CA THR A 231 -14.10 -11.33 9.52
C THR A 231 -14.76 -9.98 9.20
N GLU A 232 -14.11 -8.87 9.51
CA GLU A 232 -14.54 -7.53 9.14
C GLU A 232 -13.35 -6.57 9.08
N LEU A 233 -13.53 -5.46 8.37
CA LEU A 233 -12.68 -4.28 8.46
C LEU A 233 -13.51 -3.12 8.99
N SER A 234 -13.10 -2.59 10.14
CA SER A 234 -13.72 -1.44 10.79
C SER A 234 -12.65 -0.36 10.94
N ASN A 235 -12.86 0.81 10.32
CA ASN A 235 -11.92 1.95 10.32
C ASN A 235 -10.50 1.60 9.84
N TYR A 236 -10.34 0.71 8.86
CA TYR A 236 -9.00 0.31 8.40
C TYR A 236 -8.38 1.40 7.51
N SER A 237 -7.36 2.10 8.00
CA SER A 237 -6.56 3.00 7.17
C SER A 237 -5.57 2.19 6.33
N LEU A 238 -5.57 2.42 5.01
CA LEU A 238 -4.53 1.84 4.15
C LEU A 238 -3.15 2.36 4.59
N PRO A 239 -2.08 1.55 4.49
CA PRO A 239 -0.73 1.93 4.89
C PRO A 239 -0.08 2.84 3.83
N LEU A 240 -0.74 3.96 3.53
CA LEU A 240 -0.33 4.99 2.56
C LEU A 240 0.33 6.19 3.23
N GLN A 241 0.12 6.36 4.54
CA GLN A 241 0.55 7.53 5.28
C GLN A 241 1.68 7.23 6.26
N PHE A 242 2.44 8.28 6.56
CA PHE A 242 3.54 8.30 7.50
C PHE A 242 3.15 9.22 8.64
N ASP A 243 2.83 8.62 9.78
CA ASP A 243 2.72 9.37 11.02
C ASP A 243 4.12 9.54 11.60
N THR A 244 4.47 10.79 11.93
CA THR A 244 5.54 11.04 12.89
C THR A 244 5.14 10.51 14.27
N ALA A 245 6.10 10.37 15.18
CA ALA A 245 5.81 9.99 16.58
C ALA A 245 4.77 10.91 17.27
N ASP A 246 4.59 12.13 16.74
CA ASP A 246 3.65 13.14 17.22
C ASP A 246 2.30 13.14 16.46
N GLY A 247 2.05 12.16 15.59
CA GLY A 247 0.80 12.02 14.83
C GLY A 247 0.61 13.03 13.69
N LYS A 248 1.67 13.78 13.31
CA LYS A 248 1.64 14.63 12.11
C LYS A 248 1.88 13.79 10.86
N ILE A 249 1.07 14.04 9.83
CA ILE A 249 1.20 13.45 8.50
C ILE A 249 2.42 14.06 7.80
N VAL A 250 3.36 13.20 7.41
CA VAL A 250 4.55 13.62 6.66
C VAL A 250 4.21 13.83 5.19
N PRO A 251 4.70 14.91 4.54
CA PRO A 251 4.61 15.07 3.09
C PRO A 251 5.18 13.83 2.39
N THR A 252 4.32 13.15 1.63
CA THR A 252 4.62 11.87 1.03
C THR A 252 4.18 11.90 -0.42
N VAL A 253 5.13 11.63 -1.32
CA VAL A 253 4.85 11.32 -2.71
C VAL A 253 4.65 9.82 -2.82
N LEU A 254 3.41 9.43 -3.12
CA LEU A 254 3.06 8.05 -3.40
C LEU A 254 3.34 7.79 -4.88
N GLU A 255 4.26 6.90 -5.20
CA GLU A 255 4.56 6.55 -6.60
C GLU A 255 3.56 5.50 -7.11
N LYS A 256 3.35 4.46 -6.31
CA LYS A 256 2.43 3.36 -6.61
C LYS A 256 1.95 2.72 -5.32
N ALA A 257 0.68 2.34 -5.31
CA ALA A 257 0.19 1.36 -4.36
C ALA A 257 -0.91 0.49 -4.96
N ASN A 258 -0.93 -0.77 -4.55
CA ASN A 258 -1.97 -1.70 -4.92
C ASN A 258 -2.30 -2.59 -3.74
N PHE A 259 -3.56 -2.56 -3.32
CA PHE A 259 -4.10 -3.39 -2.25
C PHE A 259 -5.27 -4.20 -2.79
N THR A 260 -5.27 -5.49 -2.47
CA THR A 260 -6.32 -6.43 -2.82
C THR A 260 -6.88 -7.05 -1.55
N TYR A 261 -8.20 -6.95 -1.43
CA TYR A 261 -9.02 -7.55 -0.38
C TYR A 261 -9.77 -8.71 -1.01
N ASN A 262 -9.31 -9.94 -0.78
CA ASN A 262 -9.96 -11.15 -1.24
C ASN A 262 -11.03 -11.55 -0.23
N LEU A 263 -12.30 -11.47 -0.64
CA LEU A 263 -13.41 -11.94 0.15
C LEU A 263 -13.76 -13.35 -0.31
N ASN A 264 -13.87 -14.29 0.62
CA ASN A 264 -14.23 -15.68 0.31
C ASN A 264 -15.71 -15.85 -0.08
N ASN A 265 -16.55 -14.87 0.24
CA ASN A 265 -17.90 -14.72 -0.29
C ASN A 265 -18.24 -13.23 -0.44
N ARG A 266 -19.19 -12.91 -1.30
CA ARG A 266 -19.55 -11.53 -1.66
C ARG A 266 -20.79 -11.00 -0.96
N ASN A 267 -21.24 -11.64 0.12
CA ASN A 267 -22.37 -11.22 0.95
C ASN A 267 -22.00 -10.02 1.84
N ILE A 268 -21.58 -8.93 1.20
CA ILE A 268 -21.23 -7.66 1.82
C ILE A 268 -22.53 -7.00 2.27
N THR A 269 -22.56 -6.51 3.51
CA THR A 269 -23.70 -5.78 4.06
C THR A 269 -23.45 -4.28 4.17
N GLU A 270 -22.18 -3.91 4.32
CA GLU A 270 -21.73 -2.53 4.43
C GLU A 270 -20.34 -2.41 3.81
N LEU A 271 -20.19 -1.48 2.88
CA LEU A 271 -18.90 -1.07 2.32
C LEU A 271 -18.80 0.44 2.48
N LYS A 272 -17.74 0.95 3.08
CA LYS A 272 -17.46 2.40 3.10
C LYS A 272 -16.04 2.67 2.69
N VAL A 273 -15.90 3.70 1.87
CA VAL A 273 -14.62 4.28 1.48
C VAL A 273 -14.66 5.74 1.88
N ILE A 274 -13.71 6.13 2.71
CA ILE A 274 -13.52 7.53 3.10
C ILE A 274 -12.15 7.95 2.60
N ALA A 275 -12.11 8.94 1.72
CA ALA A 275 -10.87 9.58 1.33
C ALA A 275 -10.80 10.94 2.03
N ARG A 276 -9.87 11.05 2.98
CA ARG A 276 -9.57 12.30 3.67
C ARG A 276 -8.39 12.99 3.00
N ILE A 277 -8.64 14.21 2.58
CA ILE A 277 -7.69 15.10 1.91
C ILE A 277 -7.43 16.28 2.86
N GLN A 278 -6.15 16.57 3.12
CA GLN A 278 -5.70 17.74 3.89
C GLN A 278 -6.48 18.00 5.19
N ASP A 279 -6.29 17.16 6.21
CA ASP A 279 -6.82 17.26 7.60
C ASP A 279 -8.30 17.64 7.84
N SER A 280 -9.11 17.87 6.80
CA SER A 280 -10.38 18.57 6.93
C SER A 280 -11.44 18.26 5.85
N ILE A 281 -11.07 17.60 4.74
CA ILE A 281 -12.00 17.28 3.66
C ILE A 281 -12.19 15.77 3.56
N ASP A 282 -13.37 15.27 3.95
CA ASP A 282 -13.73 13.85 3.84
C ASP A 282 -14.70 13.63 2.67
N TYR A 283 -14.25 12.92 1.63
CA TYR A 283 -15.12 12.34 0.61
C TYR A 283 -15.61 10.98 1.09
N LYS A 284 -16.92 10.75 1.11
CA LYS A 284 -17.51 9.53 1.67
C LYS A 284 -18.38 8.82 0.65
N TRP A 285 -18.01 7.59 0.33
CA TRP A 285 -18.85 6.64 -0.40
C TRP A 285 -19.28 5.54 0.57
N GLU A 286 -20.57 5.48 0.87
CA GLU A 286 -21.15 4.49 1.76
C GLU A 286 -22.15 3.63 1.00
N TRP A 287 -21.95 2.32 1.02
CA TRP A 287 -22.82 1.35 0.38
C TRP A 287 -23.50 0.50 1.44
N THR A 288 -24.82 0.47 1.42
CA THR A 288 -25.63 -0.34 2.35
C THR A 288 -26.62 -1.19 1.58
N VAL A 289 -26.93 -2.38 2.10
CA VAL A 289 -27.90 -3.28 1.48
C VAL A 289 -29.24 -2.59 1.27
N SER A 290 -29.76 -2.69 0.06
CA SER A 290 -31.11 -2.23 -0.28
C SER A 290 -32.14 -3.03 0.50
N ARG A 291 -33.16 -2.35 1.01
CA ARG A 291 -34.29 -3.01 1.68
C ARG A 291 -35.08 -3.90 0.71
N ASP A 292 -35.13 -3.53 -0.56
CA ASP A 292 -35.96 -4.18 -1.57
C ASP A 292 -35.21 -5.29 -2.32
N ASN A 293 -33.87 -5.24 -2.33
CA ASN A 293 -33.05 -6.23 -3.02
C ASN A 293 -31.76 -6.54 -2.21
N PRO A 294 -31.65 -7.72 -1.57
CA PRO A 294 -30.49 -8.08 -0.76
C PRO A 294 -29.18 -8.25 -1.56
N ASN A 295 -29.27 -8.37 -2.90
CA ASN A 295 -28.09 -8.45 -3.77
C ASN A 295 -27.56 -7.06 -4.17
N LEU A 296 -28.31 -5.99 -3.88
CA LEU A 296 -27.96 -4.62 -4.26
C LEU A 296 -27.44 -3.87 -3.05
N LEU A 297 -26.24 -3.29 -3.15
CA LEU A 297 -25.77 -2.26 -2.27
C LEU A 297 -26.06 -0.89 -2.87
N GLN A 298 -26.90 -0.11 -2.21
CA GLN A 298 -27.23 1.25 -2.60
C GLN A 298 -26.14 2.21 -2.14
N LEU A 299 -25.68 3.04 -3.08
CA LEU A 299 -24.70 4.07 -2.80
C LEU A 299 -25.35 5.29 -2.14
N LYS A 300 -24.73 5.73 -1.06
CA LYS A 300 -24.84 7.07 -0.50
C LYS A 300 -23.48 7.75 -0.64
N TYR A 301 -23.40 8.65 -1.62
CA TYR A 301 -22.22 9.49 -1.81
C TYR A 301 -22.46 10.86 -1.16
N THR A 302 -21.46 11.33 -0.40
CA THR A 302 -21.45 12.69 0.16
C THR A 302 -20.24 13.43 -0.38
N ASP A 303 -20.52 14.45 -1.20
CA ASP A 303 -19.51 15.40 -1.70
C ASP A 303 -19.47 16.62 -0.76
N PRO A 304 -18.31 17.03 -0.23
CA PRO A 304 -18.19 18.30 0.46
C PRO A 304 -18.62 19.48 -0.42
N THR A 305 -19.16 20.55 0.18
CA THR A 305 -19.61 21.76 -0.54
C THR A 305 -18.49 22.63 -1.11
N VAL A 306 -17.24 22.22 -0.93
CA VAL A 306 -16.04 22.90 -1.45
C VAL A 306 -15.74 22.35 -2.84
N SER A 307 -15.14 23.15 -3.73
CA SER A 307 -14.77 22.71 -5.10
C SER A 307 -14.19 21.30 -5.10
N PRO A 308 -14.71 20.36 -5.93
CA PRO A 308 -14.38 18.96 -5.78
C PRO A 308 -12.89 18.76 -6.05
N VAL A 309 -12.15 18.42 -4.99
CA VAL A 309 -10.74 18.04 -5.05
C VAL A 309 -10.59 16.68 -5.72
N VAL A 310 -11.70 15.93 -5.91
CA VAL A 310 -11.74 14.65 -6.59
C VAL A 310 -12.61 14.75 -7.85
N SER A 311 -12.05 14.50 -9.03
CA SER A 311 -12.76 14.55 -10.32
C SER A 311 -12.83 13.17 -10.98
N PRO A 312 -13.79 12.91 -11.89
CA PRO A 312 -13.89 11.60 -12.52
C PRO A 312 -12.72 11.36 -13.48
N ILE A 313 -12.23 10.12 -13.55
CA ILE A 313 -11.28 9.71 -14.60
C ILE A 313 -12.03 9.63 -15.95
N PRO A 314 -11.53 10.28 -17.01
CA PRO A 314 -12.10 10.19 -18.36
C PRO A 314 -12.21 8.74 -18.87
N ASN A 315 -13.21 8.46 -19.71
CA ASN A 315 -13.48 7.13 -20.30
C ASN A 315 -12.53 6.74 -21.45
N VAL A 316 -11.29 7.22 -21.44
CA VAL A 316 -10.36 7.09 -22.56
C VAL A 316 -9.50 5.85 -22.38
N VAL A 317 -9.38 5.04 -23.44
CA VAL A 317 -8.37 3.97 -23.55
C VAL A 317 -7.02 4.64 -23.81
N ASP A 318 -6.47 5.26 -22.78
CA ASP A 318 -5.10 5.72 -22.79
C ASP A 318 -4.17 4.53 -22.50
N ASN A 319 -3.36 4.17 -23.49
CA ASN A 319 -2.37 3.09 -23.42
C ASN A 319 -1.11 3.51 -22.66
N SER A 320 -1.01 4.77 -22.22
CA SER A 320 0.21 5.31 -21.60
C SER A 320 0.40 4.94 -20.13
N PHE A 321 -0.60 4.36 -19.46
CA PHE A 321 -0.54 4.04 -18.03
C PHE A 321 -1.13 2.67 -17.66
N ASP A 322 -0.38 1.89 -16.88
CA ASP A 322 -0.78 0.58 -16.32
C ASP A 322 -1.94 0.65 -15.31
N LEU A 323 -2.34 1.86 -14.91
CA LEU A 323 -3.43 2.11 -13.96
C LEU A 323 -4.73 2.57 -14.63
N ASN A 324 -4.84 2.48 -15.96
CA ASN A 324 -6.06 2.84 -16.64
C ASN A 324 -7.13 1.73 -16.50
N PRO A 325 -8.21 1.92 -15.73
CA PRO A 325 -9.28 0.94 -15.64
C PRO A 325 -9.94 0.68 -17.01
N ALA A 326 -9.85 1.61 -17.97
CA ALA A 326 -10.37 1.45 -19.33
C ALA A 326 -9.68 0.30 -20.11
N LYS A 327 -8.45 -0.08 -19.72
CA LYS A 327 -7.73 -1.20 -20.36
C LYS A 327 -8.33 -2.57 -20.01
N ASP A 328 -8.99 -2.69 -18.86
CA ASP A 328 -9.65 -3.93 -18.43
C ASP A 328 -11.18 -3.83 -18.49
N ASP A 329 -11.71 -2.63 -18.75
CA ASP A 329 -13.13 -2.35 -18.89
C ASP A 329 -13.62 -2.58 -20.33
N PRO A 330 -14.39 -3.66 -20.60
CA PRO A 330 -14.93 -3.88 -21.93
C PRO A 330 -15.94 -2.80 -22.35
N TYR A 331 -16.52 -2.04 -21.42
CA TYR A 331 -17.44 -0.95 -21.74
C TYR A 331 -16.69 0.25 -22.30
N ALA A 332 -15.53 0.58 -21.73
CA ALA A 332 -14.65 1.62 -22.27
C ALA A 332 -14.09 1.24 -23.64
N LYS A 333 -13.58 0.00 -23.78
CA LYS A 333 -13.00 -0.50 -25.05
C LYS A 333 -13.96 -0.42 -26.22
N ASN A 334 -15.24 -0.72 -25.98
CA ASN A 334 -16.27 -0.71 -27.01
C ASN A 334 -17.05 0.61 -27.05
N ALA A 335 -16.54 1.66 -26.37
CA ALA A 335 -17.13 3.00 -26.35
C ALA A 335 -18.63 3.01 -25.99
N PHE A 336 -19.02 2.28 -24.94
CA PHE A 336 -20.42 2.19 -24.50
C PHE A 336 -20.88 3.38 -23.65
N TYR A 337 -19.96 4.16 -23.09
CA TYR A 337 -20.34 5.29 -22.25
C TYR A 337 -20.79 6.51 -23.06
N ALA A 338 -21.86 7.16 -22.60
CA ALA A 338 -22.37 8.40 -23.19
C ALA A 338 -21.63 9.67 -22.70
N GLY A 339 -20.87 9.59 -21.62
CA GLY A 339 -20.16 10.73 -21.03
C GLY A 339 -19.03 10.29 -20.09
N THR A 340 -18.48 11.22 -19.32
CA THR A 340 -17.47 10.93 -18.28
C THR A 340 -18.14 10.81 -16.90
N GLY A 341 -17.66 9.89 -16.07
CA GLY A 341 -18.17 9.70 -14.71
C GLY A 341 -17.24 8.86 -13.84
N PHE A 342 -17.44 8.86 -12.53
CA PHE A 342 -16.61 8.08 -11.60
C PHE A 342 -16.83 6.57 -11.75
N TYR A 343 -18.08 6.17 -11.96
CA TYR A 343 -18.49 4.77 -11.97
C TYR A 343 -18.40 4.15 -13.36
N LYS A 344 -17.78 2.97 -13.43
CA LYS A 344 -17.51 2.22 -14.66
C LYS A 344 -17.97 0.77 -14.53
N GLY A 345 -18.12 0.11 -15.67
CA GLY A 345 -18.53 -1.27 -15.82
C GLY A 345 -19.92 -1.49 -15.25
N THR A 346 -20.05 -2.47 -14.37
CA THR A 346 -21.32 -2.78 -13.68
C THR A 346 -21.76 -1.72 -12.69
N LEU A 347 -20.96 -0.68 -12.46
CA LEU A 347 -21.32 0.45 -11.59
C LEU A 347 -21.80 1.65 -12.37
N ALA A 348 -21.61 1.68 -13.69
CA ALA A 348 -22.20 2.73 -14.51
C ALA A 348 -23.73 2.64 -14.40
N GLY A 349 -24.43 3.76 -14.21
CA GLY A 349 -25.89 3.73 -14.24
C GLY A 349 -26.35 3.33 -15.63
N ARG A 350 -27.42 2.54 -15.75
CA ARG A 350 -27.92 2.05 -17.06
C ARG A 350 -28.14 3.19 -18.07
N ALA A 351 -28.60 4.35 -17.60
CA ALA A 351 -28.80 5.55 -18.42
C ALA A 351 -27.50 6.18 -18.97
N SER A 352 -26.34 5.81 -18.42
CA SER A 352 -25.02 6.28 -18.88
C SER A 352 -24.48 5.48 -20.07
N LEU A 353 -25.20 4.43 -20.51
CA LEU A 353 -24.82 3.59 -21.65
C LEU A 353 -25.55 4.01 -22.92
N ASN A 354 -24.81 4.07 -24.02
CA ASN A 354 -25.32 4.45 -25.33
C ASN A 354 -25.89 3.24 -26.10
N GLN A 355 -26.39 3.49 -27.32
CA GLN A 355 -26.98 2.45 -28.17
C GLN A 355 -26.00 1.35 -28.57
N ASN A 356 -24.68 1.63 -28.59
CA ASN A 356 -23.68 0.61 -28.94
C ASN A 356 -23.67 -0.53 -27.94
N TYR A 357 -23.93 -0.26 -26.65
CA TYR A 357 -24.09 -1.31 -25.66
C TYR A 357 -25.26 -2.24 -25.99
N GLN A 358 -26.43 -1.66 -26.32
CA GLN A 358 -27.62 -2.42 -26.68
C GLN A 358 -27.39 -3.27 -27.93
N ASN A 359 -26.67 -2.74 -28.91
CA ASN A 359 -26.29 -3.48 -30.12
C ASN A 359 -25.29 -4.61 -29.81
N TYR A 360 -24.30 -4.36 -28.95
CA TYR A 360 -23.30 -5.35 -28.57
C TYR A 360 -23.91 -6.54 -27.83
N ILE A 361 -24.74 -6.29 -26.81
CA ILE A 361 -25.36 -7.38 -26.05
C ILE A 361 -26.27 -8.24 -26.93
N LYS A 362 -26.90 -7.64 -27.95
CA LYS A 362 -27.77 -8.36 -28.89
C LYS A 362 -27.00 -9.23 -29.87
N ASN A 363 -25.81 -8.80 -30.30
CA ASN A 363 -25.13 -9.38 -31.46
C ASN A 363 -23.80 -10.09 -31.15
N VAL A 364 -23.16 -9.81 -30.01
CA VAL A 364 -21.79 -10.28 -29.72
C VAL A 364 -21.76 -11.17 -28.48
N SER A 365 -21.93 -10.60 -27.29
CA SER A 365 -21.90 -11.35 -26.04
C SER A 365 -22.65 -10.60 -24.93
N PRO A 366 -23.46 -11.28 -24.12
CA PRO A 366 -24.11 -10.66 -22.99
C PRO A 366 -23.12 -10.36 -21.86
N LEU A 367 -23.07 -9.09 -21.44
CA LEU A 367 -22.37 -8.64 -20.24
C LEU A 367 -23.36 -8.40 -19.10
N SER A 368 -22.93 -8.52 -17.84
CA SER A 368 -23.83 -8.27 -16.71
C SER A 368 -24.47 -6.88 -16.75
N LEU A 369 -25.73 -6.81 -16.32
CA LEU A 369 -26.49 -5.56 -16.35
C LEU A 369 -25.99 -4.62 -15.25
N PRO A 370 -25.66 -3.37 -15.60
CA PRO A 370 -25.51 -2.33 -14.62
C PRO A 370 -26.85 -2.02 -13.92
N PRO A 371 -26.79 -1.51 -12.67
CA PRO A 371 -27.96 -1.04 -11.94
C PRO A 371 -28.55 0.20 -12.61
N ASP A 372 -29.75 0.58 -12.17
CA ASP A 372 -30.41 1.78 -12.65
C ASP A 372 -29.67 3.04 -12.20
N THR A 373 -29.24 3.07 -10.93
CA THR A 373 -28.53 4.19 -10.32
C THR A 373 -27.02 4.00 -10.43
N ALA A 374 -26.31 5.04 -10.88
CA ALA A 374 -24.86 5.00 -10.96
C ALA A 374 -24.22 4.84 -9.57
N GLY A 375 -23.22 3.95 -9.49
CA GLY A 375 -22.47 3.68 -8.28
C GLY A 375 -23.08 2.63 -7.36
N ASP A 376 -24.34 2.24 -7.54
CA ASP A 376 -24.90 1.07 -6.86
C ASP A 376 -24.11 -0.20 -7.25
N ILE A 377 -24.00 -1.15 -6.33
CA ILE A 377 -23.26 -2.40 -6.56
C ILE A 377 -24.25 -3.55 -6.50
N ASN A 378 -24.51 -4.20 -7.63
CA ASN A 378 -25.14 -5.50 -7.61
C ASN A 378 -24.06 -6.57 -7.41
N LEU A 379 -24.05 -7.18 -6.23
CA LEU A 379 -23.02 -8.12 -5.78
C LEU A 379 -22.99 -9.38 -6.63
N VAL A 380 -24.15 -9.90 -7.06
CA VAL A 380 -24.19 -11.10 -7.91
C VAL A 380 -23.85 -10.81 -9.37
N ASN A 381 -23.71 -9.54 -9.75
CA ASN A 381 -23.46 -9.11 -11.14
C ASN A 381 -22.06 -8.58 -11.38
N THR A 382 -21.35 -8.29 -10.30
CA THR A 382 -20.06 -7.64 -10.31
C THR A 382 -19.01 -8.68 -9.97
N GLY A 383 -18.09 -8.94 -10.89
CA GLY A 383 -17.01 -9.91 -10.70
C GLY A 383 -16.05 -9.46 -9.61
N ASN A 384 -15.44 -8.29 -9.81
CA ASN A 384 -14.51 -7.64 -8.90
C ASN A 384 -14.79 -6.13 -8.84
N LEU A 385 -14.36 -5.49 -7.75
CA LEU A 385 -14.39 -4.05 -7.60
C LEU A 385 -12.96 -3.50 -7.66
N THR A 386 -12.78 -2.39 -8.35
CA THR A 386 -11.49 -1.69 -8.42
C THR A 386 -11.70 -0.19 -8.23
N PHE A 387 -11.14 0.35 -7.16
CA PHE A 387 -11.02 1.77 -6.89
C PHE A 387 -9.66 2.23 -7.39
N THR A 388 -9.64 3.26 -8.21
CA THR A 388 -8.40 3.84 -8.74
C THR A 388 -8.35 5.32 -8.42
N LEU A 389 -7.34 5.73 -7.66
CA LEU A 389 -7.08 7.12 -7.29
C LEU A 389 -5.73 7.55 -7.86
N ARG A 390 -5.65 8.74 -8.46
CA ARG A 390 -4.40 9.27 -9.03
C ARG A 390 -4.38 10.79 -9.02
N SER A 391 -3.22 11.41 -9.24
CA SER A 391 -3.15 12.84 -9.54
C SER A 391 -3.87 13.20 -10.85
N ALA A 392 -4.50 14.38 -10.90
CA ALA A 392 -5.17 14.90 -12.10
C ALA A 392 -4.22 15.43 -13.20
N GLY A 393 -2.90 15.35 -12.99
CA GLY A 393 -1.88 15.75 -13.97
C GLY A 393 -0.90 16.80 -13.43
N SER A 394 -0.11 17.38 -14.34
CA SER A 394 1.09 18.21 -14.07
C SER A 394 0.83 19.57 -13.40
N SER A 395 -0.42 19.93 -13.12
CA SER A 395 -0.76 21.08 -12.26
C SER A 395 -0.80 20.63 -10.79
N ALA A 396 0.33 20.10 -10.31
CA ALA A 396 0.53 19.62 -8.94
C ALA A 396 0.33 20.70 -7.85
N SER A 397 0.16 21.96 -8.26
CA SER A 397 -0.08 23.10 -7.37
C SER A 397 -1.49 23.19 -6.78
N GLN A 398 -2.46 22.40 -7.27
CA GLN A 398 -3.85 22.49 -6.81
C GLN A 398 -4.40 21.25 -6.06
N GLY A 399 -3.61 20.19 -5.90
CA GLY A 399 -4.01 19.06 -5.06
C GLY A 399 -5.19 18.21 -5.57
N PHE A 400 -5.56 18.30 -6.85
CA PHE A 400 -6.70 17.56 -7.41
C PHE A 400 -6.36 16.08 -7.67
N LEU A 401 -7.21 15.19 -7.18
CA LEU A 401 -7.20 13.75 -7.44
C LEU A 401 -8.24 13.40 -8.51
N GLN A 402 -7.98 12.32 -9.24
CA GLN A 402 -8.98 11.69 -10.08
C GLN A 402 -9.35 10.32 -9.53
N LEU A 403 -10.65 10.03 -9.49
CA LEU A 403 -11.19 8.76 -9.04
C LEU A 403 -11.91 8.04 -10.18
N SER A 404 -11.74 6.72 -10.22
CA SER A 404 -12.61 5.79 -10.92
C SER A 404 -12.96 4.63 -10.01
N VAL A 405 -14.21 4.21 -10.05
CA VAL A 405 -14.69 2.98 -9.40
C VAL A 405 -15.23 2.07 -10.48
N TYR A 406 -14.56 0.96 -10.70
CA TYR A 406 -14.89 -0.01 -11.74
C TYR A 406 -15.44 -1.29 -11.12
N GLY A 407 -16.62 -1.69 -11.57
CA GLY A 407 -17.15 -3.02 -11.33
C GLY A 407 -16.94 -3.88 -12.56
N GLU A 408 -16.15 -4.95 -12.42
CA GLU A 408 -15.88 -5.88 -13.51
C GLU A 408 -17.17 -6.61 -13.91
N PRO A 409 -17.58 -6.52 -15.18
CA PRO A 409 -18.75 -7.22 -15.66
C PRO A 409 -18.47 -8.72 -15.78
N LEU A 410 -19.48 -9.49 -15.42
CA LEU A 410 -19.48 -10.92 -15.69
C LEU A 410 -19.77 -11.14 -17.17
N GLN A 411 -19.03 -12.05 -17.78
CA GLN A 411 -19.27 -12.52 -19.14
C GLN A 411 -20.10 -13.78 -19.09
N PHE A 412 -21.17 -13.82 -19.88
CA PHE A 412 -22.01 -15.00 -19.99
C PHE A 412 -21.64 -15.79 -21.24
N ALA A 413 -21.56 -17.11 -21.07
CA ALA A 413 -21.32 -18.06 -22.14
C ALA A 413 -22.57 -18.92 -22.39
N PRO A 414 -22.76 -19.46 -23.60
CA PRO A 414 -23.82 -20.41 -23.85
C PRO A 414 -23.63 -21.67 -23.00
N LEU A 415 -24.74 -22.22 -22.54
CA LEU A 415 -24.76 -23.50 -21.83
C LEU A 415 -24.72 -24.63 -22.86
N VAL A 416 -23.67 -25.45 -22.79
CA VAL A 416 -23.46 -26.58 -23.71
C VAL A 416 -23.54 -27.89 -22.94
N VAL A 417 -24.35 -28.83 -23.43
CA VAL A 417 -24.47 -30.20 -22.89
C VAL A 417 -24.20 -31.17 -24.03
N ASN A 418 -23.25 -32.09 -23.84
CA ASN A 418 -22.83 -33.06 -24.86
C ASN A 418 -22.48 -32.41 -26.22
N GLY A 419 -21.80 -31.25 -26.18
CA GLY A 419 -21.39 -30.52 -27.37
C GLY A 419 -22.52 -29.77 -28.11
N LYS A 420 -23.75 -29.78 -27.59
CA LYS A 420 -24.87 -29.02 -28.14
C LYS A 420 -25.25 -27.88 -27.21
N GLU A 421 -25.43 -26.69 -27.78
CA GLU A 421 -25.98 -25.55 -27.06
C GLU A 421 -27.43 -25.84 -26.65
N VAL A 422 -27.70 -25.79 -25.35
CA VAL A 422 -29.04 -26.00 -24.77
C VAL A 422 -29.66 -24.69 -24.28
N ALA A 423 -28.85 -23.66 -24.05
CA ALA A 423 -29.29 -22.30 -23.81
C ALA A 423 -28.21 -21.32 -24.28
N SER A 424 -28.62 -20.27 -24.98
CA SER A 424 -27.72 -19.18 -25.38
C SER A 424 -27.21 -18.40 -24.18
N ALA A 425 -26.07 -17.72 -24.34
CA ALA A 425 -25.51 -16.86 -23.31
C ALA A 425 -26.52 -15.81 -22.80
N MET A 426 -27.36 -15.28 -23.69
CA MET A 426 -28.39 -14.30 -23.33
C MET A 426 -29.51 -14.92 -22.48
N GLN A 427 -29.92 -16.14 -22.81
CA GLN A 427 -30.89 -16.88 -22.00
C GLN A 427 -30.33 -17.20 -20.61
N VAL A 428 -29.06 -17.59 -20.53
CA VAL A 428 -28.37 -17.82 -19.25
C VAL A 428 -28.33 -16.53 -18.42
N ARG A 429 -27.87 -15.42 -19.02
CA ARG A 429 -27.85 -14.10 -18.36
C ARG A 429 -29.22 -13.72 -17.81
N ASN A 430 -30.26 -13.79 -18.64
CA ASN A 430 -31.61 -13.41 -18.25
C ASN A 430 -32.18 -14.34 -17.18
N ALA A 431 -31.73 -15.59 -17.10
CA ALA A 431 -32.12 -16.54 -16.06
C ALA A 431 -31.38 -16.31 -14.73
N CYS A 432 -30.29 -15.53 -14.72
CA CYS A 432 -29.58 -15.11 -13.51
C CYS A 432 -30.11 -13.79 -12.93
N TYR A 433 -31.00 -13.11 -13.66
CA TYR A 433 -31.71 -11.89 -13.25
C TYR A 433 -33.15 -12.19 -12.89
#